data_AF-A0A1J9SC11-F1
#
_entry.id   AF-A0A1J9SC11-F1
#
_cell.length_a   1.000
_cell.length_b   1.000
_cell.length_c   1.000
_cell.angle_alpha   90.00
_cell.angle_beta   90.00
_cell.angle_gamma   90.00
#
_symmetry.space_group_name_H-M   'P 1'
#
loop_
_entity.id
_entity.type
_entity.pdbx_description
1 polymer ?
#
loop_
_entity_poly.entity_id
_entity_poly.type
_entity_poly.pdbx_seq_one_letter_code
_entity_poly.pdbx_strand_id
1 'polypeptide(L)'
;MSTTDDLRTSIQTLISAIEAQPEFPPQQAVRKGKVYFMWDFVNNTLRMLLASNNNRETKTDVMQRSLFANILFNDTTGKLTMLTGGDTTEFNADVKAKSEDVQTKAGEWGVAEGLLSS
;
A
#
# COMPACT_ATOMS: atom_id res chain seq x y z
N MET A 1 -2.95 13.53 16.40
CA MET A 1 -3.37 12.14 16.13
C MET A 1 -2.22 11.22 16.50
N SER A 2 -2.47 9.94 16.77
CA SER A 2 -1.37 8.99 16.97
C SER A 2 -0.74 8.63 15.62
N THR A 3 0.53 8.24 15.59
CA THR A 3 1.19 7.79 14.34
C THR A 3 0.48 6.59 13.71
N THR A 4 -0.16 5.75 14.53
CA THR A 4 -1.03 4.66 14.07
C THR A 4 -2.27 5.17 13.35
N ASP A 5 -2.93 6.19 13.88
CA ASP A 5 -4.10 6.81 13.22
C ASP A 5 -3.70 7.48 11.91
N ASP A 6 -2.55 8.16 11.89
CA ASP A 6 -2.02 8.84 10.70
C ASP A 6 -1.71 7.83 9.59
N LEU A 7 -1.01 6.73 9.91
CA LEU A 7 -0.76 5.65 8.95
C LEU A 7 -2.07 5.02 8.45
N ARG A 8 -3.03 4.76 9.35
CA ARG A 8 -4.34 4.21 8.98
C ARG A 8 -5.06 5.12 7.98
N THR A 9 -5.13 6.41 8.27
CA THR A 9 -5.78 7.40 7.41
C THR A 9 -5.08 7.54 6.06
N SER A 10 -3.75 7.51 6.04
CA SER A 10 -2.97 7.52 4.81
C SER A 10 -3.25 6.28 3.94
N ILE A 11 -3.27 5.08 4.54
CA ILE A 11 -3.61 3.84 3.82
C ILE A 11 -5.04 3.89 3.25
N GLN A 12 -6.01 4.38 4.02
CA GLN A 12 -7.40 4.54 3.54
C GLN A 12 -7.48 5.51 2.36
N THR A 13 -6.73 6.62 2.42
CA THR A 13 -6.66 7.61 1.35
C THR A 13 -6.05 7.02 0.07
N LEU A 14 -5.01 6.20 0.19
CA LEU A 14 -4.43 5.44 -0.93
C LEU A 14 -5.44 4.44 -1.52
N ILE A 15 -6.16 3.69 -0.69
CA ILE A 15 -7.21 2.76 -1.16
C ILE A 15 -8.24 3.50 -2.00
N SER A 16 -8.79 4.62 -1.51
CA SER A 16 -9.77 5.42 -2.26
C SER A 16 -9.21 5.97 -3.58
N ALA A 17 -7.91 6.30 -3.64
CA ALA A 17 -7.28 6.75 -4.88
C ALA A 17 -7.14 5.63 -5.91
N ILE A 18 -6.85 4.41 -5.47
CA ILE A 18 -6.80 3.24 -6.35
C ILE A 18 -8.21 2.92 -6.86
N GLU A 19 -9.22 2.96 -6.00
CA GLU A 19 -10.63 2.73 -6.36
C GLU A 19 -11.16 3.76 -7.37
N ALA A 20 -10.61 4.98 -7.36
CA ALA A 20 -10.96 6.03 -8.30
C ALA A 20 -10.32 5.86 -9.70
N GLN A 21 -9.41 4.90 -9.90
CA GLN A 21 -8.83 4.69 -11.24
C GLN A 21 -9.85 4.05 -12.21
N PRO A 22 -9.91 4.50 -13.48
CA PRO A 22 -10.84 3.96 -14.47
C PRO A 22 -10.76 2.44 -14.67
N GLU A 23 -9.56 1.87 -14.48
CA GLU A 23 -9.28 0.47 -14.65
C GLU A 23 -9.70 -0.37 -13.43
N PHE A 24 -9.97 0.25 -12.28
CA PHE A 24 -10.33 -0.49 -11.07
C PHE A 24 -11.66 -1.25 -11.20
N PRO A 25 -12.80 -0.64 -11.61
CA PRO A 25 -14.06 -1.37 -11.73
C PRO A 25 -14.00 -2.63 -12.62
N PRO A 26 -13.45 -2.59 -13.86
CA PRO A 26 -13.36 -3.80 -14.67
C PRO A 26 -12.40 -4.84 -14.09
N GLN A 27 -11.27 -4.43 -13.48
CA GLN A 27 -10.33 -5.34 -12.84
C GLN A 27 -10.89 -5.99 -11.56
N GLN A 28 -11.64 -5.24 -10.76
CA GLN A 28 -12.28 -5.71 -9.54
C GLN A 28 -13.34 -6.78 -9.83
N ALA A 29 -14.14 -6.58 -10.88
CA ALA A 29 -15.19 -7.53 -11.28
C ALA A 29 -14.65 -8.94 -11.57
N VAL A 30 -13.44 -9.02 -12.13
CA VAL A 30 -12.77 -10.30 -12.45
C VAL A 30 -11.67 -10.68 -11.48
N ARG A 31 -11.42 -9.85 -10.45
CA ARG A 31 -10.37 -10.01 -9.43
C ARG A 31 -8.97 -10.26 -10.02
N LYS A 32 -8.64 -9.55 -11.10
CA LYS A 32 -7.37 -9.68 -11.83
C LYS A 32 -6.94 -8.34 -12.40
N GLY A 33 -5.62 -8.21 -12.63
CA GLY A 33 -5.00 -7.00 -13.15
C GLY A 33 -4.21 -6.24 -12.09
N LYS A 34 -3.39 -5.31 -12.55
CA LYS A 34 -2.37 -4.60 -11.79
C LYS A 34 -2.95 -3.64 -10.75
N VAL A 35 -4.03 -2.93 -11.10
CA VAL A 35 -4.74 -2.01 -10.21
C VAL A 35 -5.46 -2.78 -9.11
N TYR A 36 -6.19 -3.85 -9.46
CA TYR A 36 -6.85 -4.70 -8.47
C TYR A 36 -5.84 -5.40 -7.54
N PHE A 37 -4.73 -5.92 -8.08
CA PHE A 37 -3.68 -6.54 -7.28
C PHE A 37 -3.14 -5.58 -6.22
N MET A 38 -2.80 -4.35 -6.62
CA MET A 38 -2.31 -3.34 -5.66
C MET A 38 -3.37 -2.91 -4.67
N TRP A 39 -4.63 -2.77 -5.09
CA TRP A 39 -5.76 -2.50 -4.18
C TRP A 39 -5.87 -3.58 -3.09
N ASP A 40 -5.86 -4.87 -3.47
CA ASP A 40 -5.98 -5.97 -2.51
C ASP A 40 -4.75 -6.05 -1.59
N PHE A 41 -3.55 -5.82 -2.14
CA PHE A 41 -2.31 -5.78 -1.36
C PHE A 41 -2.35 -4.69 -0.27
N VAL A 42 -2.80 -3.48 -0.61
CA VAL A 42 -2.93 -2.36 0.33
C VAL A 42 -4.06 -2.60 1.33
N ASN A 43 -5.20 -3.14 0.91
CA ASN A 43 -6.30 -3.51 1.80
C ASN A 43 -5.89 -4.58 2.83
N ASN A 44 -5.15 -5.60 2.40
CA ASN A 44 -4.58 -6.60 3.30
C ASN A 44 -3.63 -5.96 4.33
N THR A 45 -2.83 -4.99 3.90
CA THR A 45 -1.93 -4.24 4.81
C THR A 45 -2.72 -3.44 5.84
N LEU A 46 -3.83 -2.80 5.47
CA LEU A 46 -4.74 -2.14 6.41
C LEU A 46 -5.33 -3.13 7.42
N ARG A 47 -5.80 -4.30 6.96
CA ARG A 47 -6.33 -5.35 7.85
C ARG A 47 -5.27 -5.81 8.86
N MET A 48 -4.02 -5.98 8.41
CA MET A 48 -2.90 -6.33 9.28
C MET A 48 -2.59 -5.23 10.30
N LEU A 49 -2.61 -3.95 9.91
CA LEU A 49 -2.41 -2.83 10.83
C LEU A 49 -3.44 -2.88 11.97
N LEU A 50 -4.72 -3.05 11.62
CA LEU A 50 -5.82 -3.11 12.60
C LEU A 50 -5.74 -4.34 13.52
N ALA A 51 -5.16 -5.44 13.04
CA ALA A 51 -4.99 -6.67 13.81
C ALA A 51 -3.65 -6.76 14.57
N SER A 52 -2.71 -5.85 14.31
CA SER A 52 -1.31 -5.97 14.77
C SER A 52 -1.15 -5.94 16.29
N ASN A 53 -2.06 -5.28 17.03
CA ASN A 53 -2.01 -5.17 18.49
C ASN A 53 -0.59 -4.85 19.01
N ASN A 54 -0.01 -5.69 19.87
CA ASN A 54 1.37 -5.58 20.34
C ASN A 54 2.33 -6.58 19.66
N ASN A 55 1.90 -7.22 18.57
CA ASN A 55 2.73 -8.18 17.84
C ASN A 55 3.77 -7.44 16.98
N ARG A 56 5.03 -7.45 17.43
CA ARG A 56 6.15 -6.79 16.75
C ARG A 56 6.39 -7.30 15.33
N GLU A 57 6.22 -8.60 15.09
CA GLU A 57 6.40 -9.20 13.76
C GLU A 57 5.34 -8.67 12.79
N THR A 58 4.07 -8.73 13.17
CA THR A 58 2.98 -8.17 12.35
C THR A 58 3.16 -6.67 12.11
N LYS A 59 3.64 -5.92 13.11
CA LYS A 59 3.93 -4.49 12.92
C LYS A 59 5.07 -4.28 11.92
N THR A 60 6.12 -5.07 12.00
CA THR A 60 7.25 -5.03 11.06
C THR A 60 6.78 -5.32 9.64
N ASP A 61 5.91 -6.33 9.47
CA ASP A 61 5.32 -6.66 8.17
C ASP A 61 4.49 -5.52 7.61
N VAL A 62 3.63 -4.89 8.41
CA VAL A 62 2.82 -3.74 7.99
C VAL A 62 3.71 -2.60 7.48
N MET A 63 4.77 -2.29 8.22
CA MET A 63 5.74 -1.28 7.82
C MET A 63 6.40 -1.68 6.49
N GLN A 64 7.02 -2.85 6.41
CA GLN A 64 7.74 -3.30 5.21
C GLN A 64 6.83 -3.39 3.98
N ARG A 65 5.58 -3.85 4.14
CA ARG A 65 4.58 -3.88 3.07
C ARG A 65 4.21 -2.48 2.60
N SER A 66 4.14 -1.50 3.50
CA SER A 66 3.87 -0.11 3.14
C SER A 66 5.01 0.49 2.31
N LEU A 67 6.27 0.23 2.68
CA LEU A 67 7.44 0.61 1.87
C LEU A 67 7.42 -0.11 0.51
N PHE A 68 7.17 -1.42 0.52
CA PHE A 68 7.18 -2.22 -0.69
C PHE A 68 6.05 -1.84 -1.66
N ALA A 69 4.88 -1.44 -1.15
CA ALA A 69 3.80 -0.92 -1.98
C ALA A 69 4.27 0.27 -2.82
N ASN A 70 4.98 1.25 -2.21
CA ASN A 70 5.48 2.40 -2.95
C ASN A 70 6.50 2.01 -4.02
N ILE A 71 7.37 1.02 -3.75
CA ILE A 71 8.28 0.47 -4.76
C ILE A 71 7.49 -0.11 -5.94
N LEU A 72 6.42 -0.86 -5.67
CA LEU A 72 5.57 -1.46 -6.71
C LEU A 72 4.79 -0.42 -7.53
N PHE A 73 4.27 0.63 -6.89
CA PHE A 73 3.62 1.74 -7.60
C PHE A 73 4.57 2.51 -8.52
N ASN A 74 5.87 2.49 -8.22
CA ASN A 74 6.91 3.12 -9.01
C ASN A 74 7.76 2.12 -9.82
N ASP A 75 7.30 0.87 -9.98
CA ASP A 75 8.07 -0.15 -10.69
C ASP A 75 8.20 0.16 -12.17
N THR A 76 9.40 0.54 -12.59
CA THR A 76 9.79 0.72 -14.00
C THR A 76 10.48 -0.51 -14.58
N THR A 77 10.70 -1.56 -13.78
CA THR A 77 11.42 -2.77 -14.20
C THR A 77 10.50 -3.80 -14.87
N GLY A 78 9.17 -3.63 -14.74
CA GLY A 78 8.17 -4.52 -15.31
C GLY A 78 7.91 -5.78 -14.49
N LYS A 79 8.49 -5.90 -13.29
CA LYS A 79 8.26 -7.03 -12.38
C LYS A 79 6.80 -7.09 -11.94
N LEU A 80 6.21 -5.96 -11.59
CA LEU A 80 4.80 -5.90 -11.23
C LEU A 80 3.93 -6.33 -12.42
N THR A 81 4.22 -5.84 -13.62
CA THR A 81 3.55 -6.25 -14.86
C THR A 81 3.61 -7.77 -15.07
N MET A 82 4.77 -8.39 -14.83
CA MET A 82 4.91 -9.86 -14.92
C MET A 82 4.06 -10.58 -13.88
N LEU A 83 4.03 -10.09 -12.63
CA LEU A 83 3.21 -10.66 -11.56
C LEU A 83 1.71 -10.53 -11.82
N THR A 84 1.31 -9.53 -12.60
CA THR A 84 -0.09 -9.21 -12.89
C THR A 84 -0.52 -9.66 -14.28
N GLY A 85 0.13 -10.69 -14.83
CA GLY A 85 -0.29 -11.36 -16.07
C GLY A 85 -0.06 -10.54 -17.34
N GLY A 86 0.93 -9.64 -17.34
CA GLY A 86 1.26 -8.79 -18.48
C GLY A 86 0.44 -7.49 -18.55
N ASP A 87 -0.32 -7.16 -17.50
CA ASP A 87 -1.07 -5.90 -17.44
C ASP A 87 -0.12 -4.68 -17.37
N THR A 88 -0.15 -3.85 -18.41
CA THR A 88 0.68 -2.64 -18.56
C THR A 88 -0.02 -1.37 -18.08
N THR A 89 -1.11 -1.48 -17.32
CA THR A 89 -1.77 -0.31 -16.72
C THR A 89 -0.78 0.48 -15.86
N GLU A 90 -0.79 1.81 -16.02
CA GLU A 90 0.07 2.72 -15.27
C GLU A 90 -0.72 3.43 -14.17
N PHE A 91 -0.10 3.58 -13.00
CA PHE A 91 -0.71 4.33 -11.92
C PHE A 91 -0.57 5.83 -12.16
N ASN A 92 -1.66 6.57 -11.95
CA ASN A 92 -1.66 8.03 -12.03
C ASN A 92 -0.81 8.68 -10.91
N ALA A 93 -0.55 9.97 -11.06
CA ALA A 93 0.26 10.74 -10.11
C ALA A 93 -0.35 10.79 -8.69
N ASP A 94 -1.68 10.78 -8.58
CA ASP A 94 -2.37 10.83 -7.28
C ASP A 94 -2.14 9.56 -6.45
N VAL A 95 -2.23 8.37 -7.08
CA VAL A 95 -1.91 7.10 -6.42
C VAL A 95 -0.44 7.06 -5.98
N LYS A 96 0.49 7.51 -6.84
CA LYS A 96 1.92 7.55 -6.51
C LYS A 96 2.23 8.51 -5.35
N ALA A 97 1.62 9.69 -5.34
CA ALA A 97 1.79 10.65 -4.24
C ALA A 97 1.23 10.08 -2.92
N LYS A 98 0.09 9.40 -2.96
CA LYS A 98 -0.51 8.78 -1.76
C LYS A 98 0.27 7.55 -1.29
N SER A 99 0.91 6.79 -2.18
CA SER A 99 1.78 5.70 -1.76
C SER A 99 3.08 6.20 -1.11
N GLU A 100 3.59 7.35 -1.55
CA GLU A 100 4.72 8.03 -0.91
C GLU A 100 4.36 8.55 0.50
N ASP A 101 3.15 9.12 0.67
CA ASP A 101 2.66 9.50 1.99
C ASP A 101 2.53 8.27 2.91
N VAL A 102 1.98 7.16 2.42
CA VAL A 102 1.91 5.89 3.18
C VAL A 102 3.30 5.41 3.59
N GLN A 103 4.28 5.46 2.67
CA GLN A 103 5.68 5.11 3.01
C GLN A 103 6.23 6.01 4.12
N THR A 104 5.99 7.32 4.03
CA THR A 104 6.47 8.31 5.01
C THR A 104 5.85 8.03 6.38
N LYS A 105 4.51 7.87 6.45
CA LYS A 105 3.79 7.55 7.68
C LYS A 105 4.16 6.20 8.26
N ALA A 106 4.47 5.21 7.42
CA ALA A 106 4.94 3.92 7.89
C ALA A 106 6.33 4.00 8.54
N GLY A 107 7.22 4.86 8.02
CA GLY A 107 8.52 5.14 8.62
C GLY A 107 8.40 5.83 9.98
N GLU A 108 7.60 6.91 10.05
CA GLU A 108 7.31 7.63 11.30
C GLU A 108 6.71 6.69 12.36
N TRP A 109 5.73 5.87 11.95
CA TRP A 109 5.11 4.87 12.80
C TRP A 109 6.11 3.79 13.25
N GLY A 110 6.96 3.32 12.35
CA GLY A 110 8.00 2.34 12.66
C GLY A 110 9.03 2.84 13.70
N VAL A 111 9.38 4.12 13.68
CA VAL A 111 10.21 4.75 14.72
C VAL A 111 9.45 4.81 16.05
N ALA A 112 8.18 5.26 16.04
CA ALA A 112 7.35 5.37 17.24
C ALA A 112 7.12 4.00 17.93
N GLU A 113 7.04 2.93 17.15
CA GLU A 113 6.87 1.55 17.60
C GLU A 113 8.20 0.84 17.94
N GLY A 114 9.33 1.54 17.79
CA GLY A 114 10.67 0.98 18.03
C GLY A 114 11.05 -0.16 17.08
N LEU A 115 10.48 -0.18 15.86
CA LEU A 115 10.80 -1.14 14.80
C LEU A 115 12.06 -0.72 14.04
N LEU A 116 12.23 0.59 13.89
CA LEU A 116 13.41 1.21 13.31
C LEU A 116 14.20 1.92 14.42
N SER A 117 15.52 1.89 14.33
CA SER A 117 16.38 2.75 15.14
C SER A 117 16.25 4.20 14.65
N SER A 118 16.03 5.11 15.59
CA SER A 118 16.05 6.57 15.40
C SER A 118 17.42 7.10 15.00
#